data_AF-A0A2B4R4W2-F1
#
_entry.id   AF-A0A2B4R4W2-F1
#
_cell.length_a   1.000
_cell.length_b   1.000
_cell.length_c   1.000
_cell.angle_alpha   90.00
_cell.angle_beta   90.00
_cell.angle_gamma   90.00
#
_symmetry.space_group_name_H-M   'P 1'
#
loop_
_entity.id
_entity.type
_entity.pdbx_description
1 polymer ?
#
loop_
_entity_poly.entity_id
_entity_poly.type
_entity_poly.pdbx_seq_one_letter_code
_entity_poly.pdbx_strand_id
1 'polypeptide(L)'
;MFEVDSGEQQPIHQQKNDEIEPPQGKNITAERFDDLIEENDIHWMKNIIKEYGFERHPKEFKWTKQPTFKGSLGKKCFEKAALKAQDFFLRISKKAKEKSPWKRLQETTKDNLLKVTAARYLLVTYILWFVSAKKLTACEETRDSYTDIPQSWKIPEGGVCFPKPYGSATYKSDYDVGLIGKDAGTVTTKFNDYFKEKFDQPSELVFDTNVYAYTLEFAMPAMFTGLPHLFDFSLNYLERVMWYKMQELASAYYKVFKYDENFFNKMKSGAIETIGDEVALKMLKHWLKTFQDMNEEIKLRKEGHKTLADFRHGHNQKYQYYLQSMSTRGGYTIRSTDNLAKALLYAAEAYHTRGAIRHVVQGIQMNAISTCQYYTPLSTYDLWVSMIENWGEAIKEYQHCGKEISTAKCLMKMSKYLSRMFHAMRVIQRARLPKEARIGLLDFGTIGDPEYVTNLLLQYKRSGKELSRVAYEFVELFLRRFKCKDDVKPPPKNFPRECLEKIQAKVNEYNIILASKVNKIETLTAQLSL
;
A
#
# COMPACT_ATOMS: atom_id res chain seq x y z
N MET A 1 -4.18 0.80 0.47
CA MET A 1 -4.37 2.18 0.01
C MET A 1 -4.45 2.19 -1.52
N PHE A 2 -5.45 2.91 -2.04
CA PHE A 2 -5.96 3.01 -3.42
C PHE A 2 -5.07 2.54 -4.60
N GLU A 3 -5.71 1.86 -5.55
CA GLU A 3 -5.24 1.73 -6.93
C GLU A 3 -6.16 2.65 -7.75
N VAL A 4 -5.66 3.83 -8.12
CA VAL A 4 -6.39 4.72 -9.04
C VAL A 4 -6.06 4.23 -10.44
N ASP A 5 -7.02 3.65 -11.13
CA ASP A 5 -6.90 3.27 -12.54
C ASP A 5 -7.08 4.55 -13.39
N SER A 6 -6.08 5.43 -13.39
CA SER A 6 -5.96 6.42 -14.46
C SER A 6 -5.39 5.68 -15.66
N GLY A 7 -6.20 5.48 -16.71
CA GLY A 7 -5.80 4.75 -17.90
C GLY A 7 -4.41 5.14 -18.38
N GLU A 8 -3.44 4.25 -18.19
CA GLU A 8 -2.09 4.36 -18.77
C GLU A 8 -2.22 4.30 -20.30
N GLN A 9 -2.45 5.44 -20.95
CA GLN A 9 -2.27 5.57 -22.40
C GLN A 9 -0.85 6.05 -22.70
N GLN A 10 0.06 5.09 -22.91
CA GLN A 10 1.18 5.21 -23.86
C GLN A 10 1.43 3.84 -24.52
N PRO A 11 2.01 3.78 -25.74
CA PRO A 11 1.37 3.14 -26.88
C PRO A 11 1.18 1.62 -26.79
N ILE A 12 0.07 1.22 -27.41
CA ILE A 12 -0.50 -0.12 -27.60
C ILE A 12 0.57 -1.20 -27.82
N HIS A 13 0.71 -2.13 -26.86
CA HIS A 13 0.86 -3.56 -27.16
C HIS A 13 0.42 -4.45 -25.99
N GLN A 14 -0.73 -5.11 -26.22
CA GLN A 14 -1.30 -6.31 -25.58
C GLN A 14 -0.65 -6.78 -24.27
N GLN A 15 -1.28 -6.40 -23.15
CA GLN A 15 -0.94 -6.81 -21.80
C GLN A 15 -1.87 -7.95 -21.34
N LYS A 16 -1.32 -8.92 -20.61
CA LYS A 16 -2.01 -10.06 -19.98
C LYS A 16 -1.56 -10.05 -18.52
N ASN A 17 -2.47 -9.91 -17.55
CA ASN A 17 -2.06 -9.64 -16.17
C ASN A 17 -1.91 -10.87 -15.25
N ASP A 18 -0.73 -10.91 -14.62
CA ASP A 18 -0.26 -11.53 -13.36
C ASP A 18 -0.39 -13.05 -13.18
N GLU A 19 0.67 -13.67 -12.66
CA GLU A 19 0.77 -15.06 -12.17
C GLU A 19 1.33 -15.08 -10.75
N ILE A 20 0.67 -15.84 -9.87
CA ILE A 20 1.25 -16.37 -8.65
C ILE A 20 1.11 -17.86 -8.88
N GLU A 21 2.19 -18.53 -9.26
CA GLU A 21 2.19 -19.98 -9.36
C GLU A 21 2.30 -20.58 -7.95
N PRO A 22 1.49 -21.60 -7.63
CA PRO A 22 1.77 -22.47 -6.50
C PRO A 22 3.06 -23.26 -6.76
N PRO A 23 3.79 -23.69 -5.71
CA PRO A 23 5.03 -24.43 -5.87
C PRO A 23 4.79 -25.74 -6.65
N GLN A 24 5.45 -25.90 -7.79
CA GLN A 24 5.48 -27.16 -8.52
C GLN A 24 6.47 -28.11 -7.84
N GLY A 25 5.96 -29.26 -7.38
CA GLY A 25 6.81 -30.40 -7.04
C GLY A 25 6.28 -31.31 -5.94
N LYS A 26 5.24 -32.11 -6.25
CA LYS A 26 5.11 -33.53 -5.88
C LYS A 26 3.80 -34.09 -6.46
N ASN A 27 3.93 -35.07 -7.35
CA ASN A 27 2.83 -35.98 -7.70
C ASN A 27 2.45 -36.76 -6.44
N ILE A 28 1.56 -36.18 -5.65
CA ILE A 28 0.78 -36.87 -4.64
C ILE A 28 -0.66 -36.61 -5.07
N THR A 29 -1.41 -37.67 -5.28
CA THR A 29 -2.85 -37.66 -5.52
C THR A 29 -3.56 -36.93 -4.37
N ALA A 30 -3.61 -35.60 -4.46
CA ALA A 30 -4.44 -34.75 -3.63
C ALA A 30 -5.79 -34.66 -4.34
N GLU A 31 -6.87 -34.99 -3.62
CA GLU A 31 -8.23 -34.65 -4.02
C GLU A 31 -8.25 -33.25 -4.63
N ARG A 32 -8.75 -33.12 -5.87
CA ARG A 32 -8.91 -31.82 -6.52
C ARG A 32 -9.82 -30.97 -5.63
N PHE A 33 -9.27 -29.93 -5.01
CA PHE A 33 -9.98 -28.96 -4.16
C PHE A 33 -10.92 -28.03 -4.96
N ASP A 34 -11.54 -28.54 -6.03
CA ASP A 34 -12.57 -27.86 -6.84
C ASP A 34 -13.92 -27.70 -6.08
N ASP A 35 -14.06 -28.26 -4.87
CA ASP A 35 -15.32 -28.38 -4.11
C ASP A 35 -15.68 -27.19 -3.17
N LEU A 36 -14.98 -26.06 -3.26
CA LEU A 36 -15.29 -24.86 -2.45
C LEU A 36 -16.30 -23.93 -3.12
N ILE A 37 -16.25 -23.82 -4.44
CA ILE A 37 -17.11 -22.94 -5.22
C ILE A 37 -18.01 -23.81 -6.09
N GLU A 38 -19.31 -23.79 -5.79
CA GLU A 38 -20.29 -24.58 -6.52
C GLU A 38 -20.65 -23.89 -7.84
N GLU A 39 -21.08 -24.66 -8.85
CA GLU A 39 -21.50 -24.09 -10.14
C GLU A 39 -22.62 -23.05 -9.98
N ASN A 40 -23.53 -23.28 -9.04
CA ASN A 40 -24.59 -22.36 -8.66
C ASN A 40 -24.07 -21.02 -8.11
N ASP A 41 -22.92 -21.02 -7.42
CA ASP A 41 -22.27 -19.79 -6.95
C ASP A 41 -21.77 -18.98 -8.14
N ILE A 42 -21.08 -19.65 -9.08
CA ILE A 42 -20.55 -19.01 -10.30
C ILE A 42 -21.68 -18.43 -11.15
N HIS A 43 -22.77 -19.18 -11.34
CA HIS A 43 -23.94 -18.70 -12.07
C HIS A 43 -24.55 -17.46 -11.40
N TRP A 44 -24.70 -17.49 -10.09
CA TRP A 44 -25.21 -16.34 -9.34
C TRP A 44 -24.27 -15.12 -9.39
N MET A 45 -22.95 -15.30 -9.30
CA MET A 45 -21.98 -14.21 -9.44
C MET A 45 -22.01 -13.59 -10.84
N LYS A 46 -22.24 -14.38 -11.90
CA LYS A 46 -22.48 -13.85 -13.26
C LYS A 46 -23.69 -12.92 -13.29
N ASN A 47 -24.75 -13.25 -12.55
CA ASN A 47 -25.93 -12.41 -12.45
C ASN A 47 -25.63 -11.10 -11.72
N ILE A 48 -24.85 -11.12 -10.62
CA ILE A 48 -24.37 -9.89 -9.94
C ILE A 48 -23.61 -9.00 -10.93
N ILE A 49 -22.65 -9.57 -11.66
CA ILE A 49 -21.80 -8.84 -12.61
C ILE A 49 -22.67 -8.10 -13.63
N LYS A 50 -23.65 -8.80 -14.21
CA LYS A 50 -24.56 -8.24 -15.21
C LYS A 50 -25.52 -7.21 -14.60
N GLU A 51 -26.19 -7.55 -13.50
CA GLU A 51 -27.24 -6.74 -12.87
C GLU A 51 -26.69 -5.40 -12.37
N TYR A 52 -25.47 -5.40 -11.83
CA TYR A 52 -24.87 -4.21 -11.26
C TYR A 52 -23.87 -3.51 -12.19
N GLY A 53 -23.66 -4.00 -13.42
CA GLY A 53 -22.88 -3.29 -14.43
C GLY A 53 -21.37 -3.30 -14.20
N PHE A 54 -20.82 -4.44 -13.77
CA PHE A 54 -19.38 -4.67 -13.83
C PHE A 54 -18.96 -4.88 -15.29
N GLU A 55 -17.88 -4.23 -15.72
CA GLU A 55 -17.34 -4.39 -17.08
C GLU A 55 -15.95 -5.03 -17.00
N ARG A 56 -15.77 -6.13 -17.71
CA ARG A 56 -14.52 -6.90 -17.73
C ARG A 56 -13.67 -6.47 -18.92
N HIS A 57 -12.35 -6.36 -18.71
CA HIS A 57 -11.40 -6.18 -19.79
C HIS A 57 -11.44 -7.36 -20.79
N PRO A 58 -11.46 -7.12 -22.11
CA PRO A 58 -11.64 -8.19 -23.11
C PRO A 58 -10.52 -9.23 -23.14
N LYS A 59 -9.31 -8.87 -22.70
CA LYS A 59 -8.12 -9.73 -22.79
C LYS A 59 -7.49 -10.06 -21.44
N GLU A 60 -7.88 -9.36 -20.39
CA GLU A 60 -7.23 -9.44 -19.07
C GLU A 60 -8.24 -9.86 -18.01
N PHE A 61 -7.76 -10.48 -16.94
CA PHE A 61 -8.59 -10.85 -15.79
C PHE A 61 -8.72 -9.65 -14.84
N LYS A 62 -9.30 -8.56 -15.33
CA LYS A 62 -9.55 -7.35 -14.55
C LYS A 62 -10.87 -6.69 -14.93
N TRP A 63 -11.40 -5.90 -14.01
CA TRP A 63 -12.54 -5.02 -14.22
C TRP A 63 -12.05 -3.72 -14.85
N THR A 64 -12.60 -3.31 -15.99
CA THR A 64 -12.43 -1.95 -16.52
C THR A 64 -13.36 -0.96 -15.84
N LYS A 65 -14.43 -1.48 -15.21
CA LYS A 65 -15.39 -0.67 -14.46
C LYS A 65 -15.99 -1.49 -13.33
N GLN A 66 -16.03 -0.88 -12.15
CA GLN A 66 -16.75 -1.37 -10.98
C GLN A 66 -17.87 -0.39 -10.62
N PRO A 67 -19.05 -0.88 -10.18
CA PRO A 67 -20.18 -0.02 -9.94
C PRO A 67 -20.07 0.75 -8.62
N THR A 68 -20.71 1.91 -8.58
CA THR A 68 -20.86 2.68 -7.33
C THR A 68 -22.02 2.17 -6.47
N PHE A 69 -22.86 1.29 -7.05
CA PHE A 69 -24.16 0.88 -6.52
C PHE A 69 -25.11 2.03 -6.18
N LYS A 70 -24.86 3.23 -6.71
CA LYS A 70 -25.77 4.38 -6.56
C LYS A 70 -27.14 4.00 -7.11
N GLY A 71 -28.18 4.19 -6.29
CA GLY A 71 -29.55 3.80 -6.62
C GLY A 71 -29.87 2.30 -6.42
N SER A 72 -28.89 1.46 -6.05
CA SER A 72 -29.11 0.07 -5.65
C SER A 72 -28.99 -0.12 -4.14
N LEU A 73 -28.12 0.63 -3.47
CA LEU A 73 -28.01 0.64 -2.02
C LEU A 73 -29.37 0.91 -1.35
N GLY A 74 -29.71 0.11 -0.36
CA GLY A 74 -31.00 0.18 0.35
C GLY A 74 -32.17 -0.52 -0.33
N LYS A 75 -32.02 -1.05 -1.55
CA LYS A 75 -33.05 -1.89 -2.16
C LYS A 75 -33.01 -3.31 -1.62
N LYS A 76 -34.19 -3.92 -1.44
CA LYS A 76 -34.34 -5.30 -0.97
C LYS A 76 -33.58 -6.33 -1.84
N CYS A 77 -33.54 -6.12 -3.16
CA CYS A 77 -32.80 -7.01 -4.06
C CYS A 77 -31.29 -6.94 -3.83
N PHE A 78 -30.75 -5.75 -3.57
CA PHE A 78 -29.34 -5.55 -3.27
C PHE A 78 -28.95 -6.20 -1.94
N GLU A 79 -29.76 -5.98 -0.89
CA GLU A 79 -29.58 -6.64 0.41
C GLU A 79 -29.63 -8.17 0.29
N LYS A 80 -30.60 -8.71 -0.46
CA LYS A 80 -30.68 -10.16 -0.71
C LYS A 80 -29.43 -10.70 -1.41
N ALA A 81 -28.90 -9.97 -2.40
CA ALA A 81 -27.65 -10.35 -3.05
C ALA A 81 -26.46 -10.29 -2.09
N ALA A 82 -26.38 -9.27 -1.23
CA ALA A 82 -25.31 -9.15 -0.24
C ALA A 82 -25.35 -10.25 0.81
N LEU A 83 -26.53 -10.59 1.32
CA LEU A 83 -26.68 -11.70 2.26
C LEU A 83 -26.30 -13.04 1.64
N LYS A 84 -26.64 -13.26 0.37
CA LYS A 84 -26.18 -14.46 -0.36
C LYS A 84 -24.65 -14.48 -0.53
N ALA A 85 -24.02 -13.33 -0.77
CA ALA A 85 -22.56 -13.22 -0.78
C ALA A 85 -21.96 -13.56 0.58
N GLN A 86 -22.57 -13.07 1.66
CA GLN A 86 -22.15 -13.39 3.02
C GLN A 86 -22.22 -14.88 3.30
N ASP A 87 -23.33 -15.55 2.95
CA ASP A 87 -23.49 -16.99 3.16
C ASP A 87 -22.43 -17.79 2.40
N PHE A 88 -22.14 -17.39 1.15
CA PHE A 88 -21.04 -17.96 0.37
C PHE A 88 -19.73 -17.86 1.15
N PHE A 89 -19.34 -16.66 1.60
CA PHE A 89 -18.08 -16.46 2.31
C PHE A 89 -18.03 -17.13 3.69
N LEU A 90 -19.15 -17.19 4.43
CA LEU A 90 -19.25 -17.92 5.70
C LEU A 90 -19.03 -19.42 5.48
N ARG A 91 -19.59 -19.99 4.42
CA ARG A 91 -19.37 -21.40 4.04
C ARG A 91 -17.88 -21.65 3.76
N ILE A 92 -17.22 -20.77 3.01
CA ILE A 92 -15.76 -20.89 2.77
C ILE A 92 -14.99 -20.77 4.08
N SER A 93 -15.34 -19.79 4.92
CA SER A 93 -14.64 -19.54 6.18
C SER A 93 -14.68 -20.73 7.14
N LYS A 94 -15.85 -21.37 7.28
CA LYS A 94 -16.02 -22.58 8.11
C LYS A 94 -15.23 -23.78 7.59
N LYS A 95 -15.06 -23.90 6.27
CA LYS A 95 -14.28 -24.98 5.65
C LYS A 95 -12.77 -24.73 5.72
N ALA A 96 -12.35 -23.47 5.90
CA ALA A 96 -10.95 -23.06 5.92
C ALA A 96 -10.30 -23.29 7.30
N LYS A 97 -10.03 -24.56 7.64
CA LYS A 97 -9.51 -24.96 8.98
C LYS A 97 -8.09 -24.46 9.31
N GLU A 98 -7.21 -24.31 8.30
CA GLU A 98 -5.77 -24.05 8.51
C GLU A 98 -5.18 -22.91 7.66
N LYS A 99 -5.88 -22.50 6.59
CA LYS A 99 -5.49 -21.39 5.71
C LYS A 99 -6.56 -20.30 5.79
N SER A 100 -6.18 -19.03 5.64
CA SER A 100 -7.15 -17.94 5.51
C SER A 100 -8.13 -18.21 4.35
N PRO A 101 -9.43 -17.92 4.49
CA PRO A 101 -10.46 -18.19 3.47
C PRO A 101 -10.09 -17.63 2.08
N TRP A 102 -9.53 -16.43 2.03
CA TRP A 102 -9.09 -15.82 0.77
C TRP A 102 -7.98 -16.60 0.05
N LYS A 103 -6.96 -17.07 0.78
CA LYS A 103 -5.87 -17.88 0.21
C LYS A 103 -6.38 -19.19 -0.42
N ARG A 104 -7.46 -19.75 0.11
CA ARG A 104 -8.13 -20.92 -0.49
C ARG A 104 -8.83 -20.54 -1.78
N LEU A 105 -9.53 -19.40 -1.82
CA LEU A 105 -10.18 -18.91 -3.04
C LEU A 105 -9.16 -18.62 -4.16
N GLN A 106 -7.94 -18.21 -3.81
CA GLN A 106 -6.86 -18.00 -4.78
C GLN A 106 -6.41 -19.26 -5.52
N GLU A 107 -6.78 -20.47 -5.05
CA GLU A 107 -6.46 -21.75 -5.69
C GLU A 107 -7.39 -22.05 -6.89
N THR A 108 -8.48 -21.28 -7.09
CA THR A 108 -9.40 -21.44 -8.23
C THR A 108 -8.89 -20.78 -9.53
N THR A 109 -9.63 -20.94 -10.63
CA THR A 109 -9.27 -20.33 -11.92
C THR A 109 -9.30 -18.79 -11.84
N LYS A 110 -8.42 -18.13 -12.60
CA LYS A 110 -8.33 -16.65 -12.68
C LYS A 110 -9.70 -16.02 -12.98
N ASP A 111 -10.48 -16.67 -13.86
CA ASP A 111 -11.82 -16.24 -14.26
C ASP A 111 -12.86 -16.37 -13.14
N ASN A 112 -12.80 -17.44 -12.34
CA ASN A 112 -13.69 -17.61 -11.20
C ASN A 112 -13.32 -16.66 -10.06
N LEU A 113 -12.03 -16.49 -9.79
CA LEU A 113 -11.57 -15.56 -8.76
C LEU A 113 -11.99 -14.12 -9.07
N LEU A 114 -11.94 -13.71 -10.35
CA LEU A 114 -12.47 -12.41 -10.76
C LEU A 114 -13.95 -12.25 -10.40
N LYS A 115 -14.79 -13.27 -10.61
CA LYS A 115 -16.22 -13.21 -10.22
C LYS A 115 -16.40 -13.15 -8.70
N VAL A 116 -15.59 -13.89 -7.96
CA VAL A 116 -15.55 -13.83 -6.49
C VAL A 116 -15.21 -12.42 -6.02
N THR A 117 -14.34 -11.69 -6.72
CA THR A 117 -14.03 -10.30 -6.36
C THR A 117 -15.23 -9.36 -6.53
N ALA A 118 -16.11 -9.60 -7.51
CA ALA A 118 -17.37 -8.84 -7.64
C ALA A 118 -18.33 -9.11 -6.46
N ALA A 119 -18.44 -10.37 -6.01
CA ALA A 119 -19.22 -10.72 -4.82
C ALA A 119 -18.63 -10.11 -3.54
N ARG A 120 -17.30 -10.13 -3.39
CA ARG A 120 -16.56 -9.44 -2.31
C ARG A 120 -16.85 -7.94 -2.31
N TYR A 121 -16.72 -7.29 -3.48
CA TYR A 121 -16.98 -5.86 -3.66
C TYR A 121 -18.41 -5.50 -3.25
N LEU A 122 -19.40 -6.29 -3.69
CA LEU A 122 -20.81 -6.11 -3.32
C LEU A 122 -21.02 -6.22 -1.81
N LEU A 123 -20.48 -7.28 -1.18
CA LEU A 123 -20.65 -7.52 0.25
C LEU A 123 -19.97 -6.44 1.11
N VAL A 124 -18.72 -6.07 0.79
CA VAL A 124 -18.00 -5.03 1.54
C VAL A 124 -18.73 -3.70 1.43
N THR A 125 -19.21 -3.32 0.24
CA THR A 125 -20.02 -2.10 0.06
C THR A 125 -21.29 -2.15 0.90
N TYR A 126 -22.00 -3.29 0.92
CA TYR A 126 -23.20 -3.48 1.72
C TYR A 126 -22.93 -3.35 3.23
N ILE A 127 -21.88 -4.00 3.74
CA ILE A 127 -21.53 -3.95 5.17
C ILE A 127 -21.18 -2.50 5.55
N LEU A 128 -20.34 -1.82 4.78
CA LEU A 128 -19.98 -0.42 5.02
C LEU A 128 -21.22 0.50 5.00
N TRP A 129 -22.15 0.27 4.07
CA TRP A 129 -23.41 0.99 4.03
C TRP A 129 -24.28 0.71 5.26
N PHE A 130 -24.40 -0.54 5.67
CA PHE A 130 -25.16 -0.95 6.84
C PHE A 130 -24.59 -0.32 8.13
N VAL A 131 -23.29 -0.49 8.38
CA VAL A 131 -22.64 -0.03 9.62
C VAL A 131 -22.45 1.49 9.69
N SER A 132 -22.52 2.19 8.55
CA SER A 132 -22.58 3.66 8.49
C SER A 132 -23.98 4.24 8.74
N ALA A 133 -24.90 3.44 9.30
CA ALA A 133 -26.31 3.82 9.47
C ALA A 133 -26.96 4.23 8.14
N LYS A 134 -26.62 3.51 7.06
CA LYS A 134 -27.14 3.69 5.70
C LYS A 134 -26.70 4.99 5.01
N LYS A 135 -25.61 5.61 5.48
CA LYS A 135 -25.10 6.90 4.99
C LYS A 135 -23.88 6.79 4.09
N LEU A 136 -23.33 5.59 3.84
CA LEU A 136 -22.25 5.40 2.88
C LEU A 136 -22.70 5.81 1.47
N THR A 137 -21.90 6.65 0.83
CA THR A 137 -22.06 6.98 -0.59
C THR A 137 -20.73 6.86 -1.32
N ALA A 138 -20.76 6.91 -2.64
CA ALA A 138 -19.54 7.08 -3.41
C ALA A 138 -19.24 8.58 -3.49
N CYS A 139 -17.97 8.99 -3.32
CA CYS A 139 -17.64 10.42 -3.28
C CYS A 139 -18.05 11.12 -4.58
N GLU A 140 -18.54 12.34 -4.44
CA GLU A 140 -18.67 13.26 -5.57
C GLU A 140 -17.26 13.69 -5.97
N GLU A 141 -16.95 13.57 -7.24
CA GLU A 141 -15.61 13.77 -7.77
C GLU A 141 -15.68 14.75 -8.93
N THR A 142 -14.72 15.68 -8.98
CA THR A 142 -14.45 16.49 -10.16
C THR A 142 -13.22 15.93 -10.86
N ARG A 143 -13.30 15.75 -12.18
CA ARG A 143 -12.19 15.27 -13.02
C ARG A 143 -11.80 16.31 -14.04
N ASP A 144 -10.53 16.28 -14.44
CA ASP A 144 -10.05 17.06 -15.56
C ASP A 144 -10.73 16.59 -16.86
N SER A 145 -11.28 17.51 -17.64
CA SER A 145 -12.07 17.16 -18.83
C SER A 145 -11.24 16.54 -19.96
N TYR A 146 -9.92 16.74 -19.96
CA TYR A 146 -9.03 16.29 -21.03
C TYR A 146 -8.29 15.01 -20.67
N THR A 147 -7.86 14.88 -19.42
CA THR A 147 -7.03 13.77 -18.94
C THR A 147 -7.82 12.74 -18.14
N ASP A 148 -9.07 13.04 -17.75
CA ASP A 148 -9.92 12.24 -16.87
C ASP A 148 -9.29 11.97 -15.48
N ILE A 149 -8.26 12.75 -15.12
CA ILE A 149 -7.57 12.64 -13.83
C ILE A 149 -8.44 13.25 -12.71
N PRO A 150 -8.62 12.58 -11.57
CA PRO A 150 -9.29 13.15 -10.40
C PRO A 150 -8.65 14.47 -9.94
N GLN A 151 -9.47 15.52 -9.84
CA GLN A 151 -9.08 16.87 -9.37
C GLN A 151 -9.46 17.12 -7.91
N SER A 152 -10.67 16.72 -7.53
CA SER A 152 -11.08 16.82 -6.12
C SER A 152 -12.21 15.85 -5.80
N TRP A 153 -12.38 15.58 -4.51
CA TRP A 153 -13.49 14.86 -3.94
C TRP A 153 -14.22 15.73 -2.92
N LYS A 154 -15.55 15.67 -2.92
CA LYS A 154 -16.36 16.34 -1.90
C LYS A 154 -16.55 15.45 -0.69
N ILE A 155 -16.16 15.96 0.47
CA ILE A 155 -16.48 15.34 1.75
C ILE A 155 -17.98 15.49 1.99
N PRO A 156 -18.70 14.40 2.31
CA PRO A 156 -20.12 14.49 2.59
C PRO A 156 -20.37 15.27 3.88
N GLU A 157 -21.42 16.11 3.90
CA GLU A 157 -21.81 16.87 5.09
C GLU A 157 -22.17 15.97 6.27
N GLY A 158 -22.70 14.77 5.97
CA GLY A 158 -22.98 13.72 6.95
C GLY A 158 -22.67 12.33 6.41
N GLY A 159 -22.21 11.43 7.29
CA GLY A 159 -21.81 10.08 6.93
C GLY A 159 -20.40 10.01 6.37
N VAL A 160 -20.18 9.06 5.46
CA VAL A 160 -18.88 8.79 4.84
C VAL A 160 -19.04 8.47 3.36
N CYS A 161 -17.99 8.72 2.59
CA CYS A 161 -17.90 8.29 1.20
C CYS A 161 -16.60 7.53 0.91
N PHE A 162 -16.55 6.89 -0.25
CA PHE A 162 -15.34 6.26 -0.79
C PHE A 162 -14.98 6.84 -2.17
N PRO A 163 -13.71 7.08 -2.48
CA PRO A 163 -13.25 7.38 -3.84
C PRO A 163 -13.56 6.22 -4.80
N LYS A 164 -13.85 6.55 -6.06
CA LYS A 164 -14.23 5.56 -7.08
C LYS A 164 -13.06 5.22 -8.01
N PRO A 165 -12.92 3.94 -8.41
CA PRO A 165 -13.30 2.75 -7.65
C PRO A 165 -12.38 2.55 -6.43
N TYR A 166 -12.81 1.77 -5.45
CA TYR A 166 -11.96 1.33 -4.33
C TYR A 166 -11.79 -0.19 -4.33
N GLY A 167 -10.68 -0.64 -3.74
CA GLY A 167 -10.18 -2.00 -3.94
C GLY A 167 -9.65 -2.22 -5.36
N SER A 168 -9.05 -3.39 -5.62
CA SER A 168 -8.47 -3.63 -6.94
C SER A 168 -9.48 -4.02 -8.00
N ALA A 169 -9.24 -3.53 -9.21
CA ALA A 169 -9.82 -4.00 -10.45
C ALA A 169 -9.41 -5.44 -10.79
N THR A 170 -8.31 -5.93 -10.24
CA THR A 170 -7.75 -7.25 -10.56
C THR A 170 -8.23 -8.32 -9.59
N TYR A 171 -8.17 -9.58 -10.04
CA TYR A 171 -8.44 -10.75 -9.21
C TYR A 171 -7.38 -11.03 -8.12
N LYS A 172 -6.26 -10.29 -8.10
CA LYS A 172 -5.05 -10.65 -7.33
C LYS A 172 -4.59 -9.65 -6.30
N SER A 173 -4.98 -8.40 -6.41
CA SER A 173 -4.51 -7.37 -5.49
C SER A 173 -5.39 -7.30 -4.25
N ASP A 174 -4.74 -6.85 -3.19
CA ASP A 174 -5.30 -6.49 -1.89
C ASP A 174 -6.53 -5.59 -2.09
N TYR A 175 -7.54 -5.78 -1.25
CA TYR A 175 -8.79 -5.05 -1.35
C TYR A 175 -8.86 -3.93 -0.31
N ASP A 176 -8.26 -2.80 -0.67
CA ASP A 176 -8.16 -1.66 0.22
C ASP A 176 -9.29 -0.64 0.00
N VAL A 177 -9.97 -0.27 1.07
CA VAL A 177 -11.01 0.77 1.10
C VAL A 177 -10.51 1.95 1.89
N GLY A 178 -10.48 3.17 1.34
CA GLY A 178 -10.29 4.37 2.15
C GLY A 178 -11.60 5.15 2.27
N LEU A 179 -12.08 5.30 3.49
CA LEU A 179 -13.26 6.07 3.84
C LEU A 179 -12.89 7.53 4.10
N ILE A 180 -13.70 8.41 3.52
CA ILE A 180 -13.63 9.85 3.66
C ILE A 180 -14.87 10.31 4.41
N GLY A 181 -14.70 11.17 5.40
CA GLY A 181 -15.79 11.78 6.16
C GLY A 181 -15.50 11.80 7.66
N LYS A 182 -16.18 12.71 8.36
CA LYS A 182 -15.99 12.92 9.81
C LYS A 182 -16.21 11.63 10.62
N ASP A 183 -17.09 10.76 10.16
CA ASP A 183 -17.45 9.50 10.81
C ASP A 183 -16.57 8.31 10.40
N ALA A 184 -15.57 8.51 9.52
CA ALA A 184 -14.78 7.42 8.92
C ALA A 184 -14.16 6.48 9.97
N GLY A 185 -13.55 7.01 11.04
CA GLY A 185 -12.99 6.18 12.12
C GLY A 185 -14.04 5.33 12.85
N THR A 186 -15.24 5.88 13.07
CA THR A 186 -16.37 5.16 13.68
C THR A 186 -16.90 4.07 12.75
N VAL A 187 -17.02 4.35 11.46
CA VAL A 187 -17.48 3.37 10.46
C VAL A 187 -16.46 2.25 10.28
N THR A 188 -15.17 2.56 10.20
CA THR A 188 -14.09 1.56 10.19
C THR A 188 -14.14 0.65 11.43
N THR A 189 -14.43 1.23 12.60
CA THR A 189 -14.57 0.46 13.85
C THR A 189 -15.71 -0.55 13.74
N LYS A 190 -16.91 -0.08 13.40
CA LYS A 190 -18.09 -0.95 13.27
C LYS A 190 -17.95 -1.99 12.16
N PHE A 191 -17.22 -1.67 11.09
CA PHE A 191 -16.91 -2.64 10.03
C PHE A 191 -16.07 -3.80 10.57
N ASN A 192 -14.98 -3.50 11.29
CA ASN A 192 -14.14 -4.55 11.87
C ASN A 192 -14.90 -5.36 12.94
N ASP A 193 -15.74 -4.71 13.74
CA ASP A 193 -16.59 -5.39 14.73
C ASP A 193 -17.59 -6.34 14.06
N TYR A 194 -18.18 -5.94 12.93
CA TYR A 194 -19.04 -6.81 12.12
C TYR A 194 -18.32 -8.09 11.69
N PHE A 195 -17.07 -7.98 11.25
CA PHE A 195 -16.28 -9.15 10.85
C PHE A 195 -15.97 -10.07 12.03
N LYS A 196 -15.60 -9.48 13.17
CA LYS A 196 -15.41 -10.24 14.41
C LYS A 196 -16.69 -10.98 14.81
N GLU A 197 -17.84 -10.32 14.78
CA GLU A 197 -19.11 -10.92 15.19
C GLU A 197 -19.64 -11.98 14.22
N LYS A 198 -19.47 -11.77 12.91
CA LYS A 198 -20.05 -12.66 11.88
C LYS A 198 -19.12 -13.77 11.42
N PHE A 199 -17.82 -13.49 11.32
CA PHE A 199 -16.83 -14.43 10.79
C PHE A 199 -15.88 -14.98 11.85
N ASP A 200 -15.90 -14.45 13.08
CA ASP A 200 -14.94 -14.76 14.14
C ASP A 200 -13.48 -14.54 13.72
N GLN A 201 -13.27 -13.67 12.72
CA GLN A 201 -11.97 -13.39 12.13
C GLN A 201 -11.90 -11.94 11.63
N PRO A 202 -10.71 -11.32 11.63
CA PRO A 202 -10.49 -10.00 11.02
C PRO A 202 -10.77 -10.00 9.51
N SER A 203 -11.24 -8.87 8.96
CA SER A 203 -11.56 -8.74 7.53
C SER A 203 -10.37 -8.99 6.61
N GLU A 204 -9.17 -8.66 7.06
CA GLU A 204 -7.92 -8.92 6.35
C GLU A 204 -7.64 -10.43 6.19
N LEU A 205 -8.11 -11.28 7.10
CA LEU A 205 -7.94 -12.73 6.98
C LEU A 205 -9.05 -13.36 6.16
N VAL A 206 -10.29 -12.88 6.32
CA VAL A 206 -11.43 -13.46 5.59
C VAL A 206 -11.38 -13.04 4.12
N PHE A 207 -11.24 -11.75 3.85
CA PHE A 207 -11.43 -11.14 2.52
C PHE A 207 -10.19 -10.49 1.94
N ASP A 208 -9.06 -10.47 2.66
CA ASP A 208 -7.91 -9.68 2.24
C ASP A 208 -8.31 -8.21 2.05
N THR A 209 -9.16 -7.73 2.97
CA THR A 209 -9.80 -6.41 2.93
C THR A 209 -9.38 -5.56 4.11
N ASN A 210 -8.82 -4.39 3.81
CA ASN A 210 -8.42 -3.40 4.81
C ASN A 210 -9.23 -2.12 4.61
N VAL A 211 -9.76 -1.56 5.71
CA VAL A 211 -10.50 -0.29 5.69
C VAL A 211 -9.70 0.79 6.41
N TYR A 212 -9.40 1.86 5.70
CA TYR A 212 -8.67 3.03 6.18
C TYR A 212 -9.60 4.22 6.36
N ALA A 213 -9.27 5.11 7.29
CA ALA A 213 -9.97 6.36 7.54
C ALA A 213 -8.98 7.51 7.61
N TYR A 214 -9.36 8.68 7.09
CA TYR A 214 -8.62 9.95 7.17
C TYR A 214 -7.27 9.99 6.45
N THR A 215 -6.80 8.89 5.85
CA THR A 215 -5.44 8.80 5.31
C THR A 215 -5.20 9.74 4.14
N LEU A 216 -6.15 9.84 3.22
CA LEU A 216 -6.00 10.71 2.05
C LEU A 216 -6.19 12.17 2.41
N GLU A 217 -7.17 12.51 3.26
CA GLU A 217 -7.46 13.90 3.60
C GLU A 217 -6.32 14.55 4.38
N PHE A 218 -5.59 13.78 5.17
CA PHE A 218 -4.38 14.26 5.84
C PHE A 218 -3.14 14.22 4.93
N ALA A 219 -3.10 13.38 3.91
CA ALA A 219 -1.98 13.37 2.97
C ALA A 219 -2.11 14.47 1.91
N MET A 220 -3.31 14.70 1.37
CA MET A 220 -3.53 15.56 0.20
C MET A 220 -4.77 16.44 0.44
N PRO A 221 -4.78 17.29 1.49
CA PRO A 221 -5.97 18.05 1.90
C PRO A 221 -6.56 18.92 0.78
N ALA A 222 -5.73 19.48 -0.10
CA ALA A 222 -6.15 20.31 -1.22
C ALA A 222 -7.10 19.59 -2.21
N MET A 223 -7.11 18.25 -2.22
CA MET A 223 -8.01 17.46 -3.05
C MET A 223 -9.41 17.29 -2.44
N PHE A 224 -9.65 17.76 -1.22
CA PHE A 224 -10.90 17.48 -0.51
C PHE A 224 -11.67 18.75 -0.17
N THR A 225 -12.80 18.94 -0.83
CA THR A 225 -13.72 20.04 -0.52
C THR A 225 -14.60 19.69 0.68
N GLY A 226 -14.92 20.68 1.52
CA GLY A 226 -15.70 20.47 2.75
C GLY A 226 -14.86 20.18 4.01
N LEU A 227 -13.53 20.25 3.92
CA LEU A 227 -12.66 20.30 5.11
C LEU A 227 -12.90 21.58 5.93
N PRO A 228 -12.64 21.57 7.24
CA PRO A 228 -12.76 22.77 8.07
C PRO A 228 -11.92 23.94 7.54
N HIS A 229 -12.42 25.16 7.74
CA HIS A 229 -11.69 26.39 7.40
C HIS A 229 -10.29 26.37 8.03
N LEU A 230 -9.27 26.72 7.24
CA LEU A 230 -7.84 26.66 7.60
C LEU A 230 -7.24 25.26 7.82
N PHE A 231 -7.97 24.15 7.61
CA PHE A 231 -7.39 22.82 7.84
C PHE A 231 -6.17 22.57 6.97
N ASP A 232 -6.26 22.80 5.66
CA ASP A 232 -5.16 22.65 4.71
C ASP A 232 -3.97 23.56 5.09
N PHE A 233 -4.23 24.86 5.29
CA PHE A 233 -3.21 25.81 5.74
C PHE A 233 -2.49 25.35 7.01
N SER A 234 -3.25 24.89 8.01
CA SER A 234 -2.71 24.46 9.28
C SER A 234 -1.89 23.17 9.14
N LEU A 235 -2.34 22.24 8.30
CA LEU A 235 -1.61 20.99 8.03
C LEU A 235 -0.29 21.26 7.31
N ASN A 236 -0.30 22.15 6.31
CA ASN A 236 0.90 22.62 5.61
C ASN A 236 1.89 23.31 6.57
N TYR A 237 1.39 24.06 7.55
CA TYR A 237 2.24 24.62 8.61
C TYR A 237 2.85 23.53 9.48
N LEU A 238 2.05 22.58 9.96
CA LEU A 238 2.53 21.48 10.81
C LEU A 238 3.62 20.65 10.13
N GLU A 239 3.50 20.41 8.83
CA GLU A 239 4.49 19.64 8.06
C GLU A 239 5.86 20.27 8.00
N ARG A 240 5.96 21.60 8.20
CA ARG A 240 7.24 22.31 8.28
C ARG A 240 7.87 22.22 9.66
N VAL A 241 7.09 21.91 10.70
CA VAL A 241 7.55 21.81 12.08
C VAL A 241 8.34 20.53 12.30
N MET A 242 9.53 20.63 12.92
CA MET A 242 10.42 19.49 13.16
C MET A 242 9.74 18.33 13.92
N TRP A 243 8.80 18.65 14.81
CA TRP A 243 7.99 17.66 15.52
C TRP A 243 7.36 16.63 14.56
N TYR A 244 6.68 17.09 13.52
CA TYR A 244 5.97 16.23 12.57
C TYR A 244 6.91 15.60 11.55
N LYS A 245 7.97 16.30 11.12
CA LYS A 245 8.98 15.70 10.24
C LYS A 245 9.67 14.50 10.90
N MET A 246 10.01 14.63 12.18
CA MET A 246 10.64 13.56 12.93
C MET A 246 9.66 12.43 13.29
N GLN A 247 8.37 12.74 13.45
CA GLN A 247 7.31 11.74 13.54
C GLN A 247 7.23 10.88 12.28
N GLU A 248 7.21 11.51 11.10
CA GLU A 248 7.15 10.80 9.80
C GLU A 248 8.39 9.92 9.61
N LEU A 249 9.58 10.44 9.94
CA LEU A 249 10.82 9.68 9.87
C LEU A 249 10.81 8.46 10.80
N ALA A 250 10.36 8.64 12.05
CA ALA A 250 10.20 7.53 12.98
C ALA A 250 9.19 6.49 12.46
N SER A 251 8.06 6.93 11.89
CA SER A 251 7.04 6.03 11.31
C SER A 251 7.61 5.19 10.16
N ALA A 252 8.43 5.81 9.30
CA ALA A 252 9.12 5.12 8.22
C ALA A 252 10.15 4.10 8.74
N TYR A 253 10.93 4.43 9.77
CA TYR A 253 11.82 3.46 10.40
C TYR A 253 11.04 2.27 10.99
N TYR A 254 9.91 2.52 11.65
CA TYR A 254 9.06 1.44 12.17
C TYR A 254 8.41 0.59 11.08
N LYS A 255 8.34 1.07 9.82
CA LYS A 255 7.99 0.23 8.67
C LYS A 255 9.07 -0.84 8.42
N VAL A 256 10.34 -0.47 8.52
CA VAL A 256 11.46 -1.40 8.39
C VAL A 256 11.57 -2.31 9.61
N PHE A 257 11.35 -1.79 10.82
CA PHE A 257 11.35 -2.58 12.07
C PHE A 257 10.46 -3.83 11.99
N LYS A 258 9.28 -3.71 11.36
CA LYS A 258 8.33 -4.82 11.18
C LYS A 258 8.96 -6.03 10.46
N TYR A 259 9.96 -5.83 9.61
CA TYR A 259 10.53 -6.86 8.74
C TYR A 259 12.05 -7.08 8.90
N ASP A 260 12.82 -6.10 9.36
CA ASP A 260 14.27 -6.24 9.60
C ASP A 260 14.72 -5.34 10.75
N GLU A 261 14.69 -5.88 11.96
CA GLU A 261 15.04 -5.18 13.20
C GLU A 261 16.53 -4.79 13.25
N ASN A 262 17.41 -5.62 12.70
CA ASN A 262 18.84 -5.34 12.64
C ASN A 262 19.12 -4.12 11.76
N PHE A 263 18.53 -4.09 10.56
CA PHE A 263 18.70 -2.95 9.66
C PHE A 263 17.98 -1.69 10.18
N PHE A 264 16.81 -1.84 10.82
CA PHE A 264 16.16 -0.75 11.54
C PHE A 264 17.09 -0.10 12.56
N ASN A 265 17.75 -0.90 13.42
CA ASN A 265 18.67 -0.38 14.43
C ASN A 265 19.87 0.33 13.80
N LYS A 266 20.38 -0.16 12.66
CA LYS A 266 21.45 0.50 11.91
C LYS A 266 21.03 1.86 11.36
N MET A 267 19.86 1.95 10.72
CA MET A 267 19.35 3.22 10.18
C MET A 267 19.06 4.24 11.29
N LYS A 268 18.41 3.79 12.36
CA LYS A 268 18.06 4.60 13.54
C LYS A 268 19.33 5.19 14.17
N SER A 269 20.35 4.36 14.42
CA SER A 269 21.58 4.80 15.08
C SER A 269 22.37 5.75 14.19
N GLY A 270 22.53 5.41 12.91
CA GLY A 270 23.22 6.29 11.96
C GLY A 270 22.56 7.66 11.84
N ALA A 271 21.23 7.75 11.85
CA ALA A 271 20.53 9.03 11.85
C ALA A 271 20.73 9.80 13.17
N ILE A 272 20.60 9.14 14.32
CA ILE A 272 20.82 9.75 15.65
C ILE A 272 22.24 10.32 15.80
N GLU A 273 23.24 9.60 15.29
CA GLU A 273 24.65 10.01 15.36
C GLU A 273 24.98 11.17 14.41
N THR A 274 24.20 11.34 13.33
CA THR A 274 24.52 12.28 12.26
C THR A 274 23.67 13.56 12.29
N ILE A 275 22.48 13.53 12.90
CA ILE A 275 21.65 14.73 13.08
C ILE A 275 22.39 15.70 14.02
N GLY A 276 22.92 16.77 13.45
CA GLY A 276 23.57 17.85 14.19
C GLY A 276 22.59 18.86 14.81
N ASP A 277 21.30 18.83 14.45
CA ASP A 277 20.30 19.71 15.04
C ASP A 277 19.71 19.11 16.32
N GLU A 278 19.91 19.79 17.45
CA GLU A 278 19.48 19.31 18.75
C GLU A 278 17.96 19.18 18.88
N VAL A 279 17.19 20.08 18.24
CA VAL A 279 15.73 20.07 18.30
C VAL A 279 15.19 18.85 17.56
N ALA A 280 15.61 18.64 16.31
CA ALA A 280 15.26 17.49 15.49
C ALA A 280 15.68 16.19 16.17
N LEU A 281 16.90 16.13 16.74
CA LEU A 281 17.37 14.96 17.48
C LEU A 281 16.47 14.63 18.68
N LYS A 282 16.10 15.65 19.46
CA LYS A 282 15.18 15.50 20.60
C LYS A 282 13.81 14.99 20.15
N MET A 283 13.25 15.55 19.08
CA MET A 283 11.94 15.13 18.58
C MET A 283 11.96 13.73 17.97
N LEU A 284 13.02 13.36 17.25
CA LEU A 284 13.18 12.01 16.72
C LEU A 284 13.26 10.98 17.86
N LYS A 285 14.09 11.24 18.88
CA LYS A 285 14.19 10.38 20.07
C LYS A 285 12.85 10.23 20.79
N HIS A 286 12.10 11.32 20.92
CA HIS A 286 10.76 11.28 21.50
C HIS A 286 9.83 10.34 20.73
N TRP A 287 9.73 10.49 19.41
CA TRP A 287 8.85 9.65 18.59
C TRP A 287 9.28 8.19 18.54
N LEU A 288 10.59 7.94 18.47
CA LEU A 288 11.14 6.59 18.54
C LEU A 288 10.78 5.90 19.87
N LYS A 289 10.85 6.63 20.99
CA LYS A 289 10.44 6.13 22.31
C LYS A 289 8.93 5.89 22.39
N THR A 290 8.12 6.85 21.92
CA THR A 290 6.65 6.68 21.86
C THR A 290 6.24 5.41 21.10
N PHE A 291 6.86 5.15 19.95
CA PHE A 291 6.57 3.93 19.18
C PHE A 291 7.16 2.66 19.80
N GLN A 292 8.24 2.79 20.57
CA GLN A 292 8.79 1.68 21.35
C GLN A 292 7.81 1.30 22.47
N ASP A 293 7.27 2.28 23.20
CA ASP A 293 6.29 2.06 24.27
C ASP A 293 5.03 1.39 23.72
N MET A 294 4.58 1.82 22.53
CA MET A 294 3.49 1.16 21.81
C MET A 294 3.81 -0.30 21.46
N ASN A 295 5.04 -0.60 21.02
CA ASN A 295 5.48 -1.96 20.73
C ASN A 295 5.61 -2.82 22.00
N GLU A 296 5.94 -2.23 23.14
CA GLU A 296 5.96 -2.90 24.44
C GLU A 296 4.54 -3.26 24.90
N GLU A 297 3.57 -2.36 24.69
CA GLU A 297 2.17 -2.60 25.02
C GLU A 297 1.51 -3.65 24.10
N ILE A 298 1.57 -3.43 22.79
CA ILE A 298 1.08 -4.37 21.77
C ILE A 298 2.15 -4.48 20.69
N LYS A 299 2.79 -5.66 20.63
CA LYS A 299 3.89 -5.94 19.68
C LYS A 299 3.49 -5.55 18.26
N LEU A 300 4.32 -4.72 17.62
CA LEU A 300 4.13 -4.25 16.24
C LEU A 300 4.54 -5.31 15.20
N ARG A 301 5.33 -6.31 15.62
CA ARG A 301 5.71 -7.49 14.85
C ARG A 301 5.04 -8.73 15.45
N LYS A 302 4.65 -9.68 14.61
CA LYS A 302 4.17 -10.98 15.08
C LYS A 302 5.37 -11.76 15.65
N GLU A 303 5.33 -12.03 16.96
CA GLU A 303 6.34 -12.78 17.69
C GLU A 303 5.70 -13.97 18.42
N GLY A 304 6.48 -15.05 18.57
CA GLY A 304 6.07 -16.24 19.32
C GLY A 304 4.91 -17.03 18.70
N HIS A 305 4.20 -17.76 19.55
CA HIS A 305 3.17 -18.75 19.18
C HIS A 305 1.76 -18.16 19.00
N LYS A 306 1.57 -16.83 19.10
CA LYS A 306 0.26 -16.21 18.86
C LYS A 306 -0.23 -16.54 17.44
N THR A 307 -1.52 -16.85 17.31
CA THR A 307 -2.15 -17.02 16.01
C THR A 307 -2.14 -15.70 15.25
N LEU A 308 -2.22 -15.75 13.91
CA LEU A 308 -2.30 -14.54 13.11
C LEU A 308 -3.58 -13.75 13.42
N ALA A 309 -4.69 -14.43 13.71
CA ALA A 309 -5.96 -13.82 14.09
C ALA A 309 -5.82 -13.03 15.41
N ASP A 310 -5.25 -13.62 16.47
CA ASP A 310 -5.07 -12.93 17.76
C ASP A 310 -4.18 -11.70 17.62
N PHE A 311 -3.09 -11.82 16.85
CA PHE A 311 -2.19 -10.71 16.56
C PHE A 311 -2.93 -9.56 15.87
N ARG A 312 -3.73 -9.88 14.84
CA ARG A 312 -4.51 -8.90 14.09
C ARG A 312 -5.64 -8.30 14.91
N HIS A 313 -6.28 -9.07 15.79
CA HIS A 313 -7.30 -8.53 16.71
C HIS A 313 -6.73 -7.46 17.64
N GLY A 314 -5.58 -7.71 18.27
CA GLY A 314 -4.94 -6.70 19.13
C GLY A 314 -4.54 -5.44 18.36
N HIS A 315 -4.05 -5.60 17.13
CA HIS A 315 -3.74 -4.47 16.23
C HIS A 315 -4.99 -3.68 15.86
N ASN A 316 -6.06 -4.37 15.45
CA ASN A 316 -7.31 -3.72 15.04
C ASN A 316 -7.93 -2.95 16.21
N GLN A 317 -7.88 -3.46 17.44
CA GLN A 317 -8.34 -2.73 18.63
C GLN A 317 -7.61 -1.41 18.84
N LYS A 318 -6.27 -1.41 18.75
CA LYS A 318 -5.47 -0.17 18.89
C LYS A 318 -5.69 0.79 17.73
N TYR A 319 -5.77 0.26 16.51
CA TYR A 319 -6.08 1.04 15.32
C TYR A 319 -7.45 1.75 15.45
N GLN A 320 -8.49 1.01 15.81
CA GLN A 320 -9.85 1.52 16.05
C GLN A 320 -9.87 2.57 17.17
N TYR A 321 -9.18 2.31 18.29
CA TYR A 321 -9.10 3.25 19.41
C TYR A 321 -8.62 4.64 18.96
N TYR A 322 -7.52 4.70 18.20
CA TYR A 322 -7.00 5.97 17.71
C TYR A 322 -7.96 6.64 16.71
N LEU A 323 -8.52 5.90 15.76
CA LEU A 323 -9.41 6.48 14.75
C LEU A 323 -10.75 6.95 15.32
N GLN A 324 -11.34 6.21 16.26
CA GLN A 324 -12.59 6.61 16.91
C GLN A 324 -12.40 7.90 17.73
N SER A 325 -11.23 8.06 18.37
CA SER A 325 -10.89 9.31 19.04
C SER A 325 -10.82 10.51 18.08
N MET A 326 -10.50 10.27 16.80
CA MET A 326 -10.53 11.32 15.77
C MET A 326 -11.98 11.66 15.38
N SER A 327 -12.84 10.65 15.14
CA SER A 327 -14.26 10.88 14.83
C SER A 327 -14.98 11.68 15.92
N THR A 328 -14.77 11.31 17.18
CA THR A 328 -15.39 12.00 18.34
C THR A 328 -14.98 13.46 18.48
N ARG A 329 -13.83 13.85 17.90
CA ARG A 329 -13.35 15.23 17.83
C ARG A 329 -13.72 15.95 16.53
N GLY A 330 -14.64 15.39 15.74
CA GLY A 330 -15.09 15.95 14.47
C GLY A 330 -14.29 15.51 13.24
N GLY A 331 -13.43 14.49 13.37
CA GLY A 331 -12.63 13.88 12.31
C GLY A 331 -11.39 14.69 11.92
N TYR A 332 -11.59 15.96 11.58
CA TYR A 332 -10.57 16.82 10.95
C TYR A 332 -10.01 17.85 11.92
N THR A 333 -9.18 17.38 12.86
CA THR A 333 -8.41 18.26 13.74
C THR A 333 -6.92 18.10 13.47
N ILE A 334 -6.16 19.18 13.53
CA ILE A 334 -4.71 19.11 13.30
C ILE A 334 -3.98 18.29 14.37
N ARG A 335 -4.55 18.20 15.58
CA ARG A 335 -4.04 17.35 16.67
C ARG A 335 -4.27 15.87 16.38
N SER A 336 -5.10 15.53 15.40
CA SER A 336 -5.36 14.15 15.00
C SER A 336 -4.22 13.54 14.19
N THR A 337 -3.26 14.34 13.69
CA THR A 337 -2.09 13.83 12.95
C THR A 337 -1.29 12.82 13.78
N ASP A 338 -1.12 13.09 15.07
CA ASP A 338 -0.42 12.18 16.01
C ASP A 338 -1.18 10.85 16.17
N ASN A 339 -2.52 10.92 16.30
CA ASN A 339 -3.36 9.74 16.44
C ASN A 339 -3.38 8.93 15.14
N LEU A 340 -3.41 9.60 13.98
CA LEU A 340 -3.36 8.94 12.68
C LEU A 340 -2.02 8.22 12.51
N ALA A 341 -0.89 8.85 12.84
CA ALA A 341 0.41 8.20 12.82
C ALA A 341 0.44 6.94 13.68
N LYS A 342 -0.04 7.03 14.93
CA LYS A 342 -0.12 5.87 15.85
C LYS A 342 -1.05 4.78 15.33
N ALA A 343 -2.19 5.15 14.74
CA ALA A 343 -3.12 4.21 14.13
C ALA A 343 -2.44 3.42 13.00
N LEU A 344 -1.74 4.10 12.09
CA LEU A 344 -1.13 3.48 10.91
C LEU A 344 -0.04 2.46 11.26
N LEU A 345 0.60 2.57 12.43
CA LEU A 345 1.54 1.54 12.91
C LEU A 345 0.84 0.19 13.21
N TYR A 346 -0.43 0.18 13.57
CA TYR A 346 -1.21 -1.04 13.82
C TYR A 346 -2.05 -1.49 12.61
N ALA A 347 -2.26 -0.61 11.64
CA ALA A 347 -3.00 -0.95 10.43
C ALA A 347 -2.31 -2.07 9.63
N ALA A 348 -3.12 -2.99 9.10
CA ALA A 348 -2.64 -3.98 8.14
C ALA A 348 -2.25 -3.26 6.84
N GLU A 349 -1.03 -3.51 6.35
CA GLU A 349 -0.55 -3.10 5.02
C GLU A 349 -0.73 -1.62 4.63
N ALA A 350 -0.85 -0.73 5.62
CA ALA A 350 -0.93 0.71 5.37
C ALA A 350 0.44 1.31 5.04
N TYR A 351 0.44 2.41 4.30
CA TYR A 351 1.55 3.36 4.37
C TYR A 351 1.53 4.04 5.73
N HIS A 352 2.69 4.26 6.34
CA HIS A 352 2.78 4.86 7.68
C HIS A 352 2.97 6.38 7.64
N THR A 353 3.34 6.94 6.48
CA THR A 353 3.76 8.33 6.30
C THR A 353 2.98 8.98 5.18
N ARG A 354 2.62 10.26 5.37
CA ARG A 354 1.97 11.07 4.33
C ARG A 354 2.87 11.20 3.10
N GLY A 355 4.19 11.26 3.31
CA GLY A 355 5.15 11.32 2.23
C GLY A 355 5.10 10.12 1.29
N ALA A 356 4.92 8.91 1.83
CA ALA A 356 4.73 7.73 1.00
C ALA A 356 3.40 7.74 0.23
N ILE A 357 2.32 8.23 0.85
CA ILE A 357 1.01 8.41 0.20
C ILE A 357 1.13 9.39 -0.97
N ARG A 358 1.68 10.59 -0.74
CA ARG A 358 1.85 11.60 -1.79
C ARG A 358 2.74 11.09 -2.91
N HIS A 359 3.88 10.49 -2.58
CA HIS A 359 4.80 10.03 -3.60
C HIS A 359 4.19 8.92 -4.46
N VAL A 360 3.58 7.92 -3.82
CA VAL A 360 3.12 6.73 -4.53
C VAL A 360 1.70 6.89 -5.08
N VAL A 361 0.75 7.34 -4.26
CA VAL A 361 -0.65 7.46 -4.66
C VAL A 361 -0.84 8.66 -5.57
N GLN A 362 -0.51 9.86 -5.12
CA GLN A 362 -0.63 11.06 -5.94
C GLN A 362 0.35 11.03 -7.11
N GLY A 363 1.63 10.85 -6.79
CA GLY A 363 2.72 11.00 -7.75
C GLY A 363 2.68 9.96 -8.85
N ILE A 364 2.70 8.68 -8.46
CA ILE A 364 2.85 7.57 -9.41
C ILE A 364 1.48 7.08 -9.89
N GLN A 365 0.55 6.75 -8.99
CA GLN A 365 -0.71 6.10 -9.37
C GLN A 365 -1.72 7.07 -10.00
N MET A 366 -1.79 8.32 -9.54
CA MET A 366 -2.60 9.37 -10.17
C MET A 366 -1.84 10.14 -11.25
N ASN A 367 -0.66 9.65 -11.62
CA ASN A 367 0.16 10.19 -12.69
C ASN A 367 0.65 11.64 -12.52
N ALA A 368 0.55 12.22 -11.32
CA ALA A 368 0.94 13.62 -11.05
C ALA A 368 2.42 13.91 -11.33
N ILE A 369 3.30 12.91 -11.22
CA ILE A 369 4.72 13.07 -11.55
C ILE A 369 4.92 13.27 -13.05
N SER A 370 4.24 12.50 -13.90
CA SER A 370 4.46 12.58 -15.34
C SER A 370 3.71 13.75 -15.98
N THR A 371 2.58 14.16 -15.38
CA THR A 371 1.79 15.31 -15.83
C THR A 371 2.23 16.63 -15.18
N CYS A 372 3.14 16.59 -14.20
CA CYS A 372 3.52 17.72 -13.36
C CYS A 372 2.34 18.39 -12.61
N GLN A 373 1.22 17.70 -12.44
CA GLN A 373 0.01 18.20 -11.77
C GLN A 373 -0.05 17.72 -10.32
N TYR A 374 0.61 18.44 -9.42
CA TYR A 374 0.58 18.14 -7.99
C TYR A 374 -0.42 19.03 -7.23
N TYR A 375 -1.40 18.40 -6.58
CA TYR A 375 -2.25 19.06 -5.57
C TYR A 375 -1.48 19.35 -4.29
N THR A 376 -0.56 18.46 -3.92
CA THR A 376 0.43 18.67 -2.87
C THR A 376 1.82 18.36 -3.42
N PRO A 377 2.74 19.35 -3.53
CA PRO A 377 4.09 19.12 -4.03
C PRO A 377 4.89 18.16 -3.15
N LEU A 378 5.69 17.29 -3.77
CA LEU A 378 6.58 16.39 -3.04
C LEU A 378 7.79 17.14 -2.48
N SER A 379 7.86 17.23 -1.15
CA SER A 379 9.06 17.69 -0.48
C SER A 379 10.16 16.62 -0.50
N THR A 380 11.39 17.03 -0.23
CA THR A 380 12.51 16.10 -0.03
C THR A 380 12.26 15.17 1.17
N TYR A 381 11.57 15.66 2.21
CA TYR A 381 11.15 14.83 3.35
C TYR A 381 10.16 13.74 2.93
N ASP A 382 9.17 14.07 2.10
CA ASP A 382 8.19 13.10 1.59
C ASP A 382 8.88 11.96 0.84
N LEU A 383 9.85 12.31 -0.02
CA LEU A 383 10.64 11.34 -0.76
C LEU A 383 11.54 10.51 0.17
N TRP A 384 12.14 11.11 1.20
CA TRP A 384 13.00 10.42 2.16
C TRP A 384 12.22 9.34 2.93
N VAL A 385 11.08 9.69 3.50
CA VAL A 385 10.26 8.73 4.25
C VAL A 385 9.63 7.69 3.32
N SER A 386 9.26 8.08 2.09
CA SER A 386 8.78 7.14 1.07
C SER A 386 9.85 6.14 0.63
N MET A 387 11.10 6.56 0.48
CA MET A 387 12.24 5.68 0.18
C MET A 387 12.36 4.60 1.26
N ILE A 388 12.37 4.99 2.53
CA ILE A 388 12.51 4.06 3.67
C ILE A 388 11.31 3.11 3.75
N GLU A 389 10.09 3.60 3.59
CA GLU A 389 8.91 2.75 3.64
C GLU A 389 8.85 1.70 2.52
N ASN A 390 9.11 2.13 1.29
CA ASN A 390 9.14 1.20 0.16
C ASN A 390 10.31 0.21 0.28
N TRP A 391 11.41 0.59 0.93
CA TRP A 391 12.43 -0.38 1.30
C TRP A 391 11.91 -1.43 2.31
N GLY A 392 11.17 -1.00 3.34
CA GLY A 392 10.52 -1.90 4.29
C GLY A 392 9.59 -2.92 3.61
N GLU A 393 8.77 -2.45 2.66
CA GLU A 393 7.90 -3.32 1.86
C GLU A 393 8.70 -4.24 0.90
N ALA A 394 9.83 -3.79 0.35
CA ALA A 394 10.70 -4.66 -0.43
C ALA A 394 11.28 -5.81 0.43
N ILE A 395 11.66 -5.53 1.69
CA ILE A 395 12.10 -6.57 2.64
C ILE A 395 10.96 -7.56 2.94
N LYS A 396 9.72 -7.08 3.12
CA LYS A 396 8.55 -7.96 3.29
C LYS A 396 8.47 -8.98 2.16
N GLU A 397 8.56 -8.53 0.91
CA GLU A 397 8.55 -9.42 -0.27
C GLU A 397 9.74 -10.39 -0.28
N TYR A 398 10.93 -9.93 0.13
CA TYR A 398 12.12 -10.78 0.24
C TYR A 398 11.91 -11.97 1.20
N GLN A 399 11.23 -11.75 2.34
CA GLN A 399 10.93 -12.81 3.30
C GLN A 399 10.06 -13.93 2.70
N HIS A 400 9.30 -13.62 1.65
CA HIS A 400 8.47 -14.60 0.91
C HIS A 400 9.22 -15.32 -0.22
N CYS A 401 10.51 -15.04 -0.43
CA CYS A 401 11.30 -15.74 -1.47
C CYS A 401 11.81 -17.12 -1.00
N GLY A 402 12.16 -17.28 0.28
CA GLY A 402 12.68 -18.55 0.79
C GLY A 402 13.94 -19.05 0.05
N LYS A 403 14.18 -20.37 0.12
CA LYS A 403 15.35 -21.02 -0.53
C LYS A 403 15.08 -21.50 -1.96
N GLU A 404 13.81 -21.55 -2.37
CA GLU A 404 13.36 -22.21 -3.60
C GLU A 404 13.12 -21.22 -4.75
N ILE A 405 13.00 -19.92 -4.46
CA ILE A 405 12.75 -18.90 -5.48
C ILE A 405 14.08 -18.34 -5.98
N SER A 406 14.28 -18.42 -7.30
CA SER A 406 15.46 -17.88 -7.97
C SER A 406 15.64 -16.39 -7.70
N THR A 407 16.89 -15.92 -7.78
CA THR A 407 17.19 -14.49 -7.59
C THR A 407 16.35 -13.58 -8.47
N ALA A 408 16.20 -13.93 -9.76
CA ALA A 408 15.41 -13.16 -10.70
C ALA A 408 13.91 -13.15 -10.34
N LYS A 409 13.34 -14.32 -9.96
CA LYS A 409 11.93 -14.40 -9.51
C LYS A 409 11.73 -13.64 -8.19
N CYS A 410 12.70 -13.64 -7.28
CA CYS A 410 12.63 -12.88 -6.03
C CYS A 410 12.70 -11.36 -6.27
N LEU A 411 13.65 -10.88 -7.09
CA LEU A 411 13.72 -9.48 -7.50
C LEU A 411 12.45 -9.04 -8.23
N MET A 412 11.88 -9.92 -9.06
CA MET A 412 10.59 -9.67 -9.71
C MET A 412 9.46 -9.53 -8.68
N LYS A 413 9.40 -10.33 -7.61
CA LYS A 413 8.43 -10.14 -6.53
C LYS A 413 8.58 -8.77 -5.85
N MET A 414 9.81 -8.39 -5.52
CA MET A 414 10.17 -7.14 -4.86
C MET A 414 10.04 -5.89 -5.76
N SER A 415 10.00 -6.07 -7.08
CA SER A 415 10.14 -5.02 -8.10
C SER A 415 9.22 -3.81 -7.90
N LYS A 416 7.95 -4.01 -7.51
CA LYS A 416 6.98 -2.94 -7.22
C LYS A 416 7.50 -1.94 -6.20
N TYR A 417 8.10 -2.42 -5.12
CA TYR A 417 8.57 -1.57 -4.03
C TYR A 417 9.99 -1.07 -4.27
N LEU A 418 10.84 -1.89 -4.91
CA LEU A 418 12.17 -1.45 -5.34
C LEU A 418 12.09 -0.31 -6.36
N SER A 419 11.19 -0.37 -7.34
CA SER A 419 11.07 0.71 -8.33
C SER A 419 10.62 2.02 -7.70
N ARG A 420 9.64 1.97 -6.78
CA ARG A 420 9.19 3.15 -6.01
C ARG A 420 10.32 3.71 -5.14
N MET A 421 11.07 2.86 -4.45
CA MET A 421 12.22 3.29 -3.65
C MET A 421 13.31 3.95 -4.52
N PHE A 422 13.69 3.31 -5.62
CA PHE A 422 14.71 3.83 -6.53
C PHE A 422 14.27 5.13 -7.21
N HIS A 423 12.98 5.25 -7.57
CA HIS A 423 12.43 6.51 -8.05
C HIS A 423 12.61 7.64 -7.03
N ALA A 424 12.27 7.41 -5.74
CA ALA A 424 12.48 8.39 -4.68
C ALA A 424 13.96 8.77 -4.55
N MET A 425 14.86 7.78 -4.52
CA MET A 425 16.31 7.99 -4.44
C MET A 425 16.83 8.82 -5.61
N ARG A 426 16.41 8.51 -6.85
CA ARG A 426 16.80 9.26 -8.04
C ARG A 426 16.36 10.71 -7.96
N VAL A 427 15.12 10.98 -7.56
CA VAL A 427 14.60 12.36 -7.43
C VAL A 427 15.39 13.11 -6.35
N ILE A 428 15.63 12.50 -5.19
CA ILE A 428 16.44 13.08 -4.12
C ILE A 428 17.83 13.44 -4.64
N GLN A 429 18.52 12.47 -5.24
CA GLN A 429 19.88 12.62 -5.72
C GLN A 429 20.01 13.70 -6.78
N ARG A 430 19.15 13.69 -7.81
CA ARG A 430 19.30 14.56 -8.98
C ARG A 430 18.74 15.96 -8.77
N ALA A 431 17.62 16.08 -8.07
CA ALA A 431 16.86 17.33 -8.00
C ALA A 431 16.87 18.00 -6.62
N ARG A 432 17.22 17.27 -5.54
CA ARG A 432 17.07 17.77 -4.16
C ARG A 432 18.38 17.88 -3.37
N LEU A 433 19.42 17.13 -3.71
CA LEU A 433 20.72 17.22 -3.06
C LEU A 433 21.68 18.11 -3.84
N PRO A 434 22.52 18.92 -3.18
CA PRO A 434 23.60 19.66 -3.84
C PRO A 434 24.66 18.68 -4.35
N LYS A 435 25.43 19.05 -5.39
CA LYS A 435 26.33 18.13 -6.12
C LYS A 435 27.33 17.41 -5.19
N GLU A 436 27.85 18.13 -4.22
CA GLU A 436 28.84 17.67 -3.25
C GLU A 436 28.28 16.56 -2.35
N ALA A 437 26.98 16.64 -2.04
CA ALA A 437 26.28 15.65 -1.23
C ALA A 437 25.87 14.39 -2.01
N ARG A 438 26.09 14.37 -3.34
CA ARG A 438 25.80 13.20 -4.20
C ARG A 438 26.99 12.26 -4.33
N ILE A 439 28.19 12.71 -3.93
CA ILE A 439 29.43 11.94 -4.08
C ILE A 439 29.32 10.61 -3.33
N GLY A 440 29.57 9.51 -4.02
CA GLY A 440 29.53 8.14 -3.46
C GLY A 440 28.13 7.54 -3.32
N LEU A 441 27.07 8.32 -3.49
CA LEU A 441 25.70 7.80 -3.52
C LEU A 441 25.46 6.94 -4.75
N LEU A 442 24.56 5.97 -4.62
CA LEU A 442 24.05 5.20 -5.76
C LEU A 442 23.53 6.16 -6.84
N ASP A 443 24.10 6.06 -8.03
CA ASP A 443 23.74 6.89 -9.18
C ASP A 443 22.79 6.16 -10.14
N PHE A 444 21.98 6.95 -10.84
CA PHE A 444 20.91 6.54 -11.75
C PHE A 444 21.17 7.03 -13.17
N GLY A 445 20.55 6.42 -14.19
CA GLY A 445 20.70 6.75 -15.61
C GLY A 445 21.98 6.27 -16.28
N THR A 446 22.66 5.28 -15.68
CA THR A 446 23.81 4.59 -16.27
C THR A 446 23.42 3.22 -16.82
N ILE A 447 24.35 2.54 -17.51
CA ILE A 447 24.19 1.11 -17.85
C ILE A 447 23.96 0.33 -16.53
N GLY A 448 22.90 -0.47 -16.47
CA GLY A 448 22.49 -1.20 -15.26
C GLY A 448 21.77 -0.33 -14.22
N ASP A 449 21.11 0.76 -14.64
CA ASP A 449 20.26 1.58 -13.77
C ASP A 449 19.26 0.71 -12.97
N PRO A 450 19.33 0.71 -11.63
CA PRO A 450 18.49 -0.14 -10.81
C PRO A 450 17.00 0.22 -10.87
N GLU A 451 16.63 1.48 -11.15
CA GLU A 451 15.25 1.87 -11.39
C GLU A 451 14.74 1.28 -12.69
N TYR A 452 15.54 1.36 -13.77
CA TYR A 452 15.18 0.77 -15.05
C TYR A 452 14.98 -0.75 -14.95
N VAL A 453 15.93 -1.46 -14.32
CA VAL A 453 15.85 -2.92 -14.20
C VAL A 453 14.63 -3.33 -13.37
N THR A 454 14.34 -2.63 -12.27
CA THR A 454 13.18 -2.96 -11.44
C THR A 454 11.86 -2.62 -12.11
N ASN A 455 11.79 -1.55 -12.91
CA ASN A 455 10.64 -1.26 -13.77
C ASN A 455 10.43 -2.33 -14.83
N LEU A 456 11.51 -2.80 -15.48
CA LEU A 456 11.45 -3.90 -16.43
C LEU A 456 10.89 -5.16 -15.76
N LEU A 457 11.42 -5.55 -14.60
CA LEU A 457 10.93 -6.69 -13.84
C LEU A 457 9.48 -6.53 -13.40
N LEU A 458 9.06 -5.32 -13.03
CA LEU A 458 7.67 -5.02 -12.70
C LEU A 458 6.75 -5.21 -13.91
N GLN A 459 7.19 -4.83 -15.12
CA GLN A 459 6.44 -5.10 -16.35
C GLN A 459 6.33 -6.59 -16.63
N TYR A 460 7.40 -7.38 -16.44
CA TYR A 460 7.33 -8.84 -16.56
C TYR A 460 6.37 -9.44 -15.54
N LYS A 461 6.47 -9.04 -14.26
CA LYS A 461 5.55 -9.43 -13.17
C LYS A 461 4.10 -9.18 -13.60
N ARG A 462 3.81 -7.93 -13.97
CA ARG A 462 2.49 -7.51 -14.46
C ARG A 462 2.05 -8.38 -15.64
N SER A 463 2.91 -8.64 -16.61
CA SER A 463 2.55 -9.40 -17.81
C SER A 463 2.36 -10.92 -17.61
N GLY A 464 2.75 -11.46 -16.45
CA GLY A 464 2.80 -12.90 -16.20
C GLY A 464 3.72 -13.69 -17.15
N LYS A 465 4.55 -13.02 -17.95
CA LYS A 465 5.49 -13.67 -18.88
C LYS A 465 6.76 -14.06 -18.13
N GLU A 466 7.33 -15.19 -18.52
CA GLU A 466 8.68 -15.56 -18.10
C GLU A 466 9.72 -14.57 -18.65
N LEU A 467 10.82 -14.41 -17.90
CA LEU A 467 11.87 -13.47 -18.25
C LEU A 467 12.58 -13.91 -19.54
N SER A 468 12.72 -12.98 -20.48
CA SER A 468 13.53 -13.21 -21.69
C SER A 468 15.02 -13.27 -21.35
N ARG A 469 15.85 -13.81 -22.25
CA ARG A 469 17.32 -13.82 -22.12
C ARG A 469 17.88 -12.41 -21.87
N VAL A 470 17.39 -11.41 -22.60
CA VAL A 470 17.80 -10.00 -22.43
C VAL A 470 17.42 -9.48 -21.05
N ALA A 471 16.25 -9.84 -20.52
CA ALA A 471 15.85 -9.46 -19.16
C ALA A 471 16.77 -10.06 -18.10
N TYR A 472 17.26 -11.29 -18.29
CA TYR A 472 18.26 -11.89 -17.40
C TYR A 472 19.60 -11.13 -17.41
N GLU A 473 20.04 -10.63 -18.57
CA GLU A 473 21.25 -9.81 -18.66
C GLU A 473 21.11 -8.50 -17.85
N PHE A 474 19.92 -7.88 -17.86
CA PHE A 474 19.63 -6.72 -17.00
C PHE A 474 19.63 -7.07 -15.51
N VAL A 475 19.14 -8.25 -15.12
CA VAL A 475 19.25 -8.75 -13.74
C VAL A 475 20.72 -8.92 -13.34
N GLU A 476 21.57 -9.46 -14.22
CA GLU A 476 23.01 -9.58 -13.95
C GLU A 476 23.66 -8.20 -13.76
N LEU A 477 23.33 -7.21 -14.61
CA LEU A 477 23.81 -5.84 -14.46
C LEU A 477 23.38 -5.21 -13.13
N PHE A 478 22.13 -5.44 -12.72
CA PHE A 478 21.64 -5.01 -11.41
C PHE A 478 22.46 -5.62 -10.27
N LEU A 479 22.71 -6.93 -10.29
CA LEU A 479 23.50 -7.60 -9.26
C LEU A 479 24.94 -7.10 -9.22
N ARG A 480 25.55 -6.87 -10.39
CA ARG A 480 26.90 -6.28 -10.51
C ARG A 480 26.95 -4.85 -9.95
N ARG A 481 25.92 -4.04 -10.19
CA ARG A 481 25.82 -2.66 -9.68
C ARG A 481 25.89 -2.61 -8.15
N PHE A 482 25.28 -3.59 -7.47
CA PHE A 482 25.35 -3.74 -6.02
C PHE A 482 26.51 -4.62 -5.54
N LYS A 483 27.44 -5.00 -6.43
CA LYS A 483 28.60 -5.85 -6.12
C LYS A 483 28.22 -7.17 -5.44
N CYS A 484 27.14 -7.79 -5.89
CA CYS A 484 26.62 -9.03 -5.31
C CYS A 484 27.41 -10.27 -5.77
N LYS A 485 28.66 -10.39 -5.27
CA LYS A 485 29.71 -11.37 -5.63
C LYS A 485 30.10 -11.39 -7.11
N ASP A 486 31.38 -11.69 -7.35
CA ASP A 486 32.00 -11.65 -8.67
C ASP A 486 31.54 -12.84 -9.52
N ASP A 487 31.12 -12.57 -10.75
CA ASP A 487 30.72 -13.52 -11.81
C ASP A 487 29.54 -14.44 -11.55
N VAL A 488 28.39 -13.82 -11.32
CA VAL A 488 27.10 -14.49 -11.32
C VAL A 488 26.64 -14.84 -12.74
N LYS A 489 27.17 -15.94 -13.29
CA LYS A 489 26.52 -16.67 -14.38
C LYS A 489 26.42 -18.15 -14.02
N PRO A 490 25.20 -18.72 -13.85
CA PRO A 490 23.89 -18.05 -13.80
C PRO A 490 23.61 -17.34 -12.45
N PRO A 491 22.54 -16.49 -12.36
CA PRO A 491 21.98 -15.99 -11.10
C PRO A 491 21.92 -17.08 -10.02
N PRO A 492 22.23 -16.78 -8.74
CA PRO A 492 22.20 -17.79 -7.71
C PRO A 492 20.78 -18.34 -7.59
N LYS A 493 20.68 -19.63 -7.24
CA LYS A 493 19.39 -20.33 -7.09
C LYS A 493 18.46 -19.68 -6.08
N ASN A 494 18.97 -18.82 -5.20
CA ASN A 494 18.23 -18.05 -4.21
C ASN A 494 18.84 -16.65 -4.07
N PHE A 495 18.01 -15.63 -3.79
CA PHE A 495 18.51 -14.26 -3.65
C PHE A 495 19.37 -14.11 -2.37
N PRO A 496 20.71 -13.88 -2.48
CA PRO A 496 21.58 -13.95 -1.31
C PRO A 496 21.33 -12.79 -0.33
N ARG A 497 21.30 -13.12 0.97
CA ARG A 497 21.16 -12.12 2.04
C ARG A 497 22.26 -11.05 1.98
N GLU A 498 23.49 -11.45 1.67
CA GLU A 498 24.62 -10.52 1.48
C GLU A 498 24.35 -9.49 0.37
N CYS A 499 23.64 -9.88 -0.70
CA CYS A 499 23.28 -8.94 -1.76
C CYS A 499 22.20 -7.96 -1.31
N LEU A 500 21.19 -8.45 -0.58
CA LEU A 500 20.17 -7.60 0.05
C LEU A 500 20.83 -6.56 0.97
N GLU A 501 21.81 -6.97 1.77
CA GLU A 501 22.57 -6.10 2.69
C GLU A 501 23.39 -5.02 1.95
N LYS A 502 23.85 -5.31 0.73
CA LYS A 502 24.50 -4.30 -0.13
C LYS A 502 23.51 -3.26 -0.64
N ILE A 503 22.28 -3.65 -0.97
CA ILE A 503 21.21 -2.70 -1.30
C ILE A 503 20.83 -1.87 -0.06
N GLN A 504 20.68 -2.52 1.10
CA GLN A 504 20.46 -1.87 2.39
C GLN A 504 21.50 -0.82 2.71
N ALA A 505 22.78 -1.11 2.46
CA ALA A 505 23.86 -0.16 2.65
C ALA A 505 23.64 1.11 1.82
N LYS A 506 23.21 0.98 0.56
CA LYS A 506 22.90 2.13 -0.31
C LYS A 506 21.68 2.92 0.16
N VAL A 507 20.64 2.26 0.65
CA VAL A 507 19.50 2.95 1.28
C VAL A 507 19.96 3.74 2.52
N ASN A 508 20.83 3.14 3.34
CA ASN A 508 21.32 3.77 4.55
C ASN A 508 22.29 4.94 4.30
N GLU A 509 23.10 4.89 3.23
CA GLU A 509 23.93 6.02 2.81
C GLU A 509 23.06 7.26 2.54
N TYR A 510 21.96 7.11 1.80
CA TYR A 510 21.00 8.19 1.59
C TYR A 510 20.38 8.66 2.91
N ASN A 511 19.96 7.73 3.78
CA ASN A 511 19.39 8.06 5.08
C ASN A 511 20.34 8.91 5.95
N ILE A 512 21.62 8.54 6.01
CA ILE A 512 22.65 9.27 6.78
C ILE A 512 22.86 10.67 6.21
N ILE A 513 23.00 10.80 4.88
CA ILE A 513 23.19 12.12 4.25
C ILE A 513 22.00 13.03 4.49
N LEU A 514 20.77 12.51 4.38
CA LEU A 514 19.55 13.28 4.63
C LEU A 514 19.46 13.67 6.12
N ALA A 515 19.75 12.73 7.04
CA ALA A 515 19.83 13.01 8.47
C ALA A 515 20.84 14.12 8.80
N SER A 516 22.02 14.14 8.16
CA SER A 516 23.02 15.21 8.35
C SER A 516 22.53 16.60 7.93
N LYS A 517 21.50 16.66 7.09
CA LYS A 517 20.97 17.89 6.50
C LYS A 517 19.55 18.21 6.97
N VAL A 518 19.05 17.56 8.01
CA VAL A 518 17.65 17.59 8.47
C VAL A 518 17.02 19.01 8.46
N ASN A 519 17.75 20.04 8.91
CA ASN A 519 17.27 21.43 8.91
C ASN A 519 17.37 22.17 7.58
N LYS A 520 18.23 21.71 6.69
CA LYS A 520 18.54 22.33 5.39
C LYS A 520 17.77 21.69 4.25
N ILE A 521 17.16 20.53 4.46
CA ILE A 521 16.47 19.72 3.44
C ILE A 521 15.42 20.50 2.62
N GLU A 522 14.72 21.47 3.22
CA GLU A 522 13.72 22.29 2.50
C GLU A 522 14.33 23.45 1.71
N THR A 523 15.45 24.01 2.19
CA THR A 523 16.20 25.08 1.49
C THR A 523 17.06 24.56 0.35
N LEU A 524 17.19 23.23 0.19
CA LEU A 524 17.94 22.59 -0.89
C LEU A 524 17.12 22.46 -2.19
N THR A 525 15.97 23.13 -2.31
CA THR A 525 15.40 23.40 -3.63
C THR A 525 16.48 24.05 -4.48
N ALA A 526 16.99 23.31 -5.47
CA ALA A 526 17.77 23.88 -6.53
C ALA A 526 17.02 25.13 -6.99
N GLN A 527 17.71 26.27 -6.98
CA GLN A 527 17.33 27.40 -7.82
C GLN A 527 17.19 26.81 -9.22
N LEU A 528 15.96 26.51 -9.63
CA LEU A 528 15.62 26.41 -11.03
C LEU A 528 15.83 27.82 -11.56
N SER A 529 17.06 28.09 -12.00
CA SER A 529 17.32 29.20 -12.91
C SER A 529 16.42 28.95 -14.11
N LEU A 530 15.46 29.86 -14.30
CA LEU A 530 14.57 29.96 -15.45
C LEU A 530 15.34 29.81 -16.77
#